data_AF-A0A6A3AGY3-F1
#
_entry.id   AF-A0A6A3AGY3-F1
#
_cell.length_a   1.000
_cell.length_b   1.000
_cell.length_c   1.000
_cell.angle_alpha   90.00
_cell.angle_beta   90.00
_cell.angle_gamma   90.00
#
_symmetry.space_group_name_H-M   'P 1'
#
loop_
_entity.id
_entity.type
_entity.pdbx_description
1 polymer ?
#
loop_
_entity_poly.entity_id
_entity_poly.type
_entity_poly.pdbx_seq_one_letter_code
_entity_poly.pdbx_strand_id
1 'polypeptide(L)'
;MFDNKSSSRNNGAFLNQNNSNENYRGASFLARILQYLETPQNLRKALFPKHNTLRYVGMLPPLDAPHHLRKHEWAPYREGITLEEKPTSSVGTVVDVGLDKNVVVDQVLEPGISVTVAMGTNQNLDCDLPRQVVSSSKPREDTGTYWGYKVWYASNISSVFSDCPYKGGYDHLIGTSEHGLVVNSSQLNLPIFRDLLIAFGGLAGLEKSVDEDYKLKEKNVRDIFDLYLNTCPHQGSQTIRTEEALLIPLQYFQ
;
A
#
# COMPACT_ATOMS: atom_id res chain seq x y z
N MET A 1 2.51 0.07 19.14
CA MET A 1 3.86 -0.28 18.65
C MET A 1 3.98 0.27 17.25
N PHE A 2 4.98 1.11 17.01
CA PHE A 2 5.11 1.86 15.76
C PHE A 2 5.76 0.98 14.70
N ASP A 3 4.98 0.51 13.73
CA ASP A 3 5.43 -0.36 12.62
C ASP A 3 6.31 0.34 11.57
N ASN A 4 6.85 1.53 11.87
CA ASN A 4 7.46 2.39 10.85
C ASN A 4 8.99 2.40 10.84
N LYS A 5 9.66 1.78 11.84
CA LYS A 5 11.14 1.85 11.92
C LYS A 5 11.89 0.76 11.14
N SER A 6 11.31 -0.42 10.92
CA SER A 6 11.95 -1.49 10.13
C SER A 6 11.54 -1.47 8.65
N SER A 7 10.28 -1.14 8.37
CA SER A 7 9.67 -1.15 7.03
C SER A 7 10.17 -0.02 6.12
N SER A 8 10.31 1.19 6.67
CA SER A 8 10.79 2.38 5.94
C SER A 8 12.27 2.26 5.52
N ARG A 9 13.12 1.64 6.35
CA ARG A 9 14.56 1.51 6.06
C ARG A 9 14.87 0.63 4.86
N ASN A 10 14.16 -0.48 4.67
CA ASN A 10 14.41 -1.37 3.52
C ASN A 10 13.79 -0.85 2.22
N ASN A 11 12.58 -0.26 2.26
CA ASN A 11 11.94 0.29 1.06
C ASN A 11 12.58 1.62 0.60
N GLY A 12 12.94 2.51 1.53
CA GLY A 12 13.56 3.80 1.21
C GLY A 12 14.97 3.68 0.65
N ALA A 13 15.75 2.68 1.09
CA ALA A 13 17.06 2.38 0.53
C ALA A 13 16.99 1.80 -0.90
N PHE A 14 15.94 1.04 -1.22
CA PHE A 14 15.77 0.43 -2.54
C PHE A 14 15.36 1.44 -3.63
N LEU A 15 14.48 2.39 -3.30
CA LEU A 15 13.96 3.38 -4.25
C LEU A 15 14.94 4.52 -4.58
N ASN A 16 15.92 4.78 -3.70
CA ASN A 16 16.95 5.80 -3.91
C ASN A 16 18.20 5.29 -4.64
N GLN A 17 18.28 3.99 -4.95
CA GLN A 17 19.42 3.45 -5.70
C GLN A 17 19.21 3.59 -7.21
N ASN A 18 20.07 4.39 -7.85
CA ASN A 18 20.27 4.43 -9.30
C ASN A 18 20.97 3.14 -9.78
N ASN A 19 20.43 1.96 -9.47
CA ASN A 19 21.07 0.69 -9.85
C ASN A 19 20.72 0.27 -11.27
N SER A 20 21.76 -0.12 -11.99
CA SER A 20 21.88 -0.33 -13.43
C SER A 20 21.30 -1.65 -13.97
N ASN A 21 20.47 -2.36 -13.20
CA ASN A 21 19.84 -3.60 -13.68
C ASN A 21 18.43 -3.33 -14.23
N GLU A 22 18.19 -3.69 -15.50
CA GLU A 22 16.91 -3.51 -16.22
C GLU A 22 15.70 -4.07 -15.46
N ASN A 23 15.79 -5.26 -14.83
CA ASN A 23 14.70 -5.84 -14.04
C ASN A 23 14.31 -5.00 -12.81
N TYR A 24 15.29 -4.31 -12.21
CA TYR A 24 15.06 -3.44 -11.05
C TYR A 24 14.39 -2.12 -11.47
N ARG A 25 14.53 -1.72 -12.74
CA ARG A 25 13.89 -0.50 -13.26
C ARG A 25 12.38 -0.64 -13.31
N GLY A 26 11.85 -1.77 -13.78
CA GLY A 26 10.40 -1.98 -13.91
C GLY A 26 9.66 -2.02 -12.58
N ALA A 27 10.13 -2.86 -11.64
CA ALA A 27 9.49 -3.01 -10.34
C ALA A 27 9.64 -1.74 -9.47
N SER A 28 10.82 -1.11 -9.46
CA SER A 28 11.04 0.16 -8.75
C SER A 28 10.20 1.30 -9.34
N PHE A 29 10.02 1.32 -10.67
CA PHE A 29 9.14 2.26 -11.35
C PHE A 29 7.68 2.09 -10.93
N LEU A 30 7.17 0.85 -11.00
CA LEU A 30 5.79 0.53 -10.59
C LEU A 30 5.56 0.87 -9.11
N ALA A 31 6.46 0.42 -8.22
CA ALA A 31 6.35 0.69 -6.79
C ALA A 31 6.30 2.20 -6.50
N ARG A 32 7.13 2.98 -7.17
CA ARG A 32 7.15 4.44 -7.02
C ARG A 32 5.88 5.11 -7.52
N ILE A 33 5.31 4.65 -8.64
CA ILE A 33 4.03 5.16 -9.14
C ILE A 33 2.91 4.86 -8.13
N LEU A 34 2.83 3.63 -7.64
CA LEU A 34 1.80 3.23 -6.67
C LEU A 34 1.92 4.04 -5.37
N GLN A 35 3.13 4.21 -4.83
CA GLN A 35 3.36 5.05 -3.66
C GLN A 35 2.97 6.51 -3.91
N TYR A 36 3.32 7.05 -5.08
CA TYR A 36 2.96 8.42 -5.45
C TYR A 36 1.43 8.61 -5.54
N LEU A 37 0.73 7.64 -6.13
CA LEU A 37 -0.73 7.66 -6.26
C LEU A 37 -1.41 7.58 -4.89
N GLU A 38 -0.93 6.71 -4.02
CA GLU A 38 -1.47 6.53 -2.67
C GLU A 38 -1.23 7.76 -1.77
N THR A 39 -0.11 8.45 -1.94
CA THR A 39 0.24 9.62 -1.13
C THR A 39 -0.74 10.79 -1.38
N PRO A 40 -1.34 11.39 -0.33
CA PRO A 40 -2.18 12.58 -0.43
C PRO A 40 -1.48 13.77 -1.09
N GLN A 41 -2.25 14.59 -1.83
CA GLN A 41 -1.69 15.64 -2.69
C GLN A 41 -0.83 16.67 -1.95
N ASN A 42 -1.18 17.03 -0.71
CA ASN A 42 -0.43 17.96 0.13
C ASN A 42 0.96 17.42 0.52
N LEU A 43 1.11 16.10 0.64
CA LEU A 43 2.36 15.46 1.08
C LEU A 43 3.33 15.17 -0.08
N ARG A 44 2.81 15.04 -1.31
CA ARG A 44 3.61 14.62 -2.49
C ARG A 44 4.85 15.48 -2.73
N LYS A 45 4.74 16.80 -2.57
CA LYS A 45 5.87 17.72 -2.81
C LYS A 45 7.02 17.51 -1.82
N ALA A 46 6.70 17.13 -0.58
CA ALA A 46 7.69 16.92 0.46
C ALA A 46 8.29 15.51 0.39
N LEU A 47 7.47 14.49 0.10
CA LEU A 47 7.91 13.09 0.09
C LEU A 47 8.55 12.64 -1.25
N PHE A 48 8.18 13.26 -2.36
CA PHE A 48 8.65 12.88 -3.70
C PHE A 48 9.43 14.02 -4.35
N PRO A 49 10.77 14.01 -4.28
CA PRO A 49 11.58 14.96 -5.04
C PRO A 49 11.33 14.77 -6.55
N LYS A 50 11.62 15.82 -7.33
CA LYS A 50 11.49 15.76 -8.79
C LYS A 50 12.31 14.59 -9.34
N HIS A 51 11.62 13.64 -9.96
CA HIS A 51 12.24 12.46 -10.54
C HIS A 51 11.72 12.22 -11.96
N ASN A 52 12.60 11.78 -12.87
CA ASN A 52 12.23 11.62 -14.29
C ASN A 52 11.11 10.58 -14.49
N THR A 53 11.08 9.54 -13.67
CA THR A 53 9.99 8.55 -13.70
C THR A 53 8.62 9.12 -13.33
N LEU A 54 8.58 10.24 -12.60
CA LEU A 54 7.34 10.89 -12.19
C LEU A 54 6.96 12.06 -13.14
N ARG A 55 7.63 12.21 -14.28
CA ARG A 55 7.41 13.34 -15.21
C ARG A 55 5.96 13.44 -15.71
N TYR A 56 5.29 12.31 -15.89
CA TYR A 56 3.95 12.23 -16.47
C TYR A 56 2.86 11.79 -15.48
N VAL A 57 3.13 11.80 -14.17
CA VAL A 57 2.16 11.34 -13.15
C VAL A 57 0.88 12.17 -13.10
N GLY A 58 0.92 13.41 -13.61
CA GLY A 58 -0.29 14.24 -13.78
C GLY A 58 -1.29 13.70 -14.81
N MET A 59 -0.91 12.71 -15.62
CA MET A 59 -1.79 12.04 -16.57
C MET A 59 -2.45 10.78 -15.99
N LEU A 60 -2.01 10.33 -14.80
CA LEU A 60 -2.59 9.15 -14.16
C LEU A 60 -3.98 9.50 -13.61
N PRO A 61 -4.94 8.56 -13.65
CA PRO A 61 -6.24 8.76 -13.02
C PRO A 61 -6.06 9.00 -11.52
N PRO A 62 -6.79 9.95 -10.92
CA PRO A 62 -6.74 10.17 -9.48
C PRO A 62 -7.32 8.96 -8.75
N LEU A 63 -6.70 8.58 -7.63
CA LEU A 63 -7.22 7.52 -6.75
C LEU A 63 -8.46 8.00 -5.96
N ASP A 64 -8.49 9.28 -5.59
CA ASP A 64 -9.59 9.93 -4.83
C ASP A 64 -10.02 9.11 -3.60
N ALA A 65 -9.04 8.59 -2.85
CA ALA A 65 -9.28 7.78 -1.66
C ALA A 65 -9.74 8.65 -0.47
N PRO A 66 -10.39 8.07 0.56
CA PRO A 66 -10.92 8.84 1.70
C PRO A 66 -9.89 9.67 2.46
N HIS A 67 -8.61 9.32 2.40
CA HIS A 67 -7.51 10.09 3.00
C HIS A 67 -6.96 11.20 2.08
N HIS A 68 -7.43 11.34 0.84
CA HIS A 68 -7.07 12.40 -0.12
C HIS A 68 -7.91 13.66 0.07
N LEU A 69 -8.02 14.10 1.32
CA LEU A 69 -8.90 15.18 1.74
C LEU A 69 -8.46 16.53 1.17
N ARG A 70 -9.46 17.37 0.87
CA ARG A 70 -9.20 18.75 0.42
C ARG A 70 -8.84 19.65 1.60
N LYS A 71 -8.29 20.83 1.30
CA LYS A 71 -7.85 21.81 2.31
C LYS A 71 -8.98 22.29 3.25
N HIS A 72 -10.20 22.39 2.73
CA HIS A 72 -11.37 22.88 3.47
C HIS A 72 -12.20 21.77 4.12
N GLU A 73 -11.87 20.51 3.84
CA GLU A 73 -12.62 19.37 4.34
C GLU A 73 -12.13 19.00 5.73
N TRP A 74 -13.02 18.66 6.66
CA TRP A 74 -12.64 18.15 7.97
C TRP A 74 -12.90 16.64 8.04
N ALA A 75 -12.00 15.89 8.67
CA ALA A 75 -12.17 14.47 8.93
C ALA A 75 -11.60 14.10 10.30
N PRO A 76 -12.12 13.04 10.98
CA PRO A 76 -11.62 12.59 12.28
C PRO A 76 -10.14 12.17 12.27
N TYR A 77 -9.63 11.76 11.12
CA TYR A 77 -8.23 11.43 10.89
C TYR A 77 -7.72 12.16 9.65
N ARG A 78 -6.44 12.53 9.63
CA ARG A 78 -5.76 13.05 8.43
C ARG A 78 -4.34 12.53 8.35
N GLU A 79 -3.86 12.33 7.13
CA GLU A 79 -2.44 12.19 6.87
C GLU A 79 -1.74 13.55 6.93
N GLY A 80 -0.57 13.57 7.54
CA GLY A 80 0.26 14.76 7.66
C GLY A 80 1.75 14.45 7.59
N ILE A 81 2.57 15.49 7.44
CA ILE A 81 4.03 15.37 7.47
C ILE A 81 4.63 16.23 8.58
N THR A 82 5.58 15.66 9.31
CA THR A 82 6.33 16.37 10.36
C THR A 82 7.23 17.45 9.75
N LEU A 83 7.19 18.65 10.32
CA LEU A 83 7.98 19.79 9.88
C LEU A 83 9.22 19.99 10.77
N GLU A 84 10.22 20.69 10.25
CA GLU A 84 11.40 21.12 11.03
C GLU A 84 11.09 22.26 12.03
N GLU A 85 9.88 22.83 11.94
CA GLU A 85 9.43 23.92 12.79
C GLU A 85 9.28 23.46 14.26
N LYS A 86 9.83 24.26 15.17
CA LYS A 86 9.63 24.04 16.61
C LYS A 86 8.28 24.62 17.04
N PRO A 87 7.48 23.88 17.82
CA PRO A 87 6.24 24.43 18.38
C PRO A 87 6.52 25.62 19.31
N THR A 88 5.56 26.54 19.37
CA THR A 88 5.56 27.68 20.30
C THR A 88 5.52 27.23 21.76
N SER A 89 4.85 26.12 22.04
CA SER A 89 4.87 25.39 23.31
C SER A 89 6.02 24.39 23.31
N SER A 90 6.80 24.30 24.40
CA SER A 90 8.10 23.63 24.45
C SER A 90 8.15 22.11 24.22
N VAL A 91 7.00 21.46 23.93
CA VAL A 91 6.89 20.00 23.77
C VAL A 91 5.99 19.67 22.58
N GLY A 92 6.51 18.88 21.63
CA GLY A 92 5.76 18.33 20.50
C GLY A 92 6.45 18.51 19.15
N THR A 93 5.77 18.11 18.09
CA THR A 93 6.19 18.28 16.69
C THR A 93 5.08 18.97 15.89
N VAL A 94 5.45 19.94 15.06
CA VAL A 94 4.50 20.59 14.14
C VAL A 94 4.28 19.67 12.93
N VAL A 95 3.03 19.47 12.54
CA VAL A 95 2.62 18.61 11.44
C VAL A 95 1.74 19.38 10.46
N ASP A 96 2.11 19.36 9.18
CA ASP A 96 1.26 19.82 8.09
C ASP A 96 0.27 18.71 7.74
N VAL A 97 -1.01 18.91 8.10
CA VAL A 97 -2.13 18.00 7.81
C VAL A 97 -2.93 18.41 6.57
N GLY A 98 -2.42 19.36 5.78
CA GLY A 98 -3.04 19.86 4.55
C GLY A 98 -4.24 20.78 4.79
N LEU A 99 -4.34 21.40 5.96
CA LEU A 99 -5.34 22.43 6.29
C LEU A 99 -4.74 23.84 6.14
N ASP A 100 -5.50 24.90 6.46
CA ASP A 100 -4.98 26.28 6.50
C ASP A 100 -3.97 26.51 7.62
N LYS A 101 -4.03 25.72 8.70
CA LYS A 101 -3.12 25.78 9.85
C LYS A 101 -2.54 24.40 10.13
N ASN A 102 -1.25 24.40 10.47
CA ASN A 102 -0.57 23.21 10.98
C ASN A 102 -1.09 22.85 12.36
N VAL A 103 -0.84 21.61 12.78
CA VAL A 103 -1.22 21.12 14.11
C VAL A 103 0.01 20.68 14.88
N VAL A 104 -0.02 20.82 16.20
CA VAL A 104 1.03 20.27 17.06
C VAL A 104 0.60 18.88 17.50
N VAL A 105 1.51 17.91 17.46
CA VAL A 105 1.30 16.58 18.04
C VAL A 105 2.09 16.40 19.33
N ASP A 106 1.58 15.56 20.22
CA ASP A 106 2.13 15.26 21.56
C ASP A 106 3.45 14.46 21.56
N GLN A 107 3.89 14.02 20.38
CA GLN A 107 5.08 13.21 20.17
C GLN A 107 6.21 14.04 19.54
N VAL A 108 7.44 13.79 19.98
CA VAL A 108 8.65 14.35 19.36
C VAL A 108 9.11 13.40 18.26
N LEU A 109 8.96 13.83 17.01
CA LEU A 109 9.27 13.06 15.82
C LEU A 109 10.30 13.79 14.95
N GLU A 110 11.09 13.01 14.21
CA GLU A 110 11.99 13.58 13.21
C GLU A 110 11.18 14.23 12.08
N PRO A 111 11.66 15.34 11.51
CA PRO A 111 11.05 15.98 10.35
C PRO A 111 10.99 15.07 9.11
N GLY A 112 10.03 15.32 8.22
CA GLY A 112 9.89 14.62 6.94
C GLY A 112 9.21 13.24 7.02
N ILE A 113 8.56 12.92 8.14
CA ILE A 113 7.87 11.63 8.36
C ILE A 113 6.37 11.81 8.10
N SER A 114 5.80 10.92 7.28
CA SER A 114 4.34 10.82 7.11
C SER A 114 3.71 10.17 8.34
N VAL A 115 2.65 10.78 8.87
CA VAL A 115 1.94 10.36 10.07
C VAL A 115 0.43 10.49 9.91
N THR A 116 -0.32 9.56 10.51
CA THR A 116 -1.77 9.67 10.66
C THR A 116 -2.08 10.38 11.97
N VAL A 117 -2.76 11.53 11.88
CA VAL A 117 -3.12 12.37 13.04
C VAL A 117 -4.60 12.18 13.36
N ALA A 118 -4.91 11.90 14.62
CA ALA A 118 -6.27 11.94 15.14
C ALA A 118 -6.69 13.40 15.34
N MET A 119 -7.59 13.87 14.49
CA MET A 119 -8.10 15.25 14.49
C MET A 119 -9.31 15.41 15.43
N GLY A 120 -10.07 14.33 15.63
CA GLY A 120 -11.28 14.33 16.44
C GLY A 120 -12.42 15.17 15.82
N THR A 121 -13.39 15.52 16.66
CA THR A 121 -14.58 16.31 16.24
C THR A 121 -14.40 17.81 16.40
N ASN A 122 -13.38 18.25 17.15
CA ASN A 122 -13.13 19.66 17.41
C ASN A 122 -12.37 20.31 16.24
N GLN A 123 -13.10 21.11 15.45
CA GLN A 123 -12.54 21.83 14.30
C GLN A 123 -11.73 23.07 14.69
N ASN A 124 -11.71 23.45 15.96
CA ASN A 124 -10.98 24.62 16.43
C ASN A 124 -9.47 24.36 16.42
N LEU A 125 -8.80 24.88 15.37
CA LEU A 125 -7.35 24.83 15.20
C LEU A 125 -6.61 25.88 16.05
N ASP A 126 -7.32 26.86 16.62
CA ASP A 126 -6.74 27.90 17.50
C ASP A 126 -6.59 27.44 18.94
N CYS A 127 -7.07 26.23 19.25
CA CYS A 127 -6.82 25.62 20.54
C CYS A 127 -5.41 24.99 20.50
N ASP A 128 -4.49 25.48 21.33
CA ASP A 128 -3.11 24.96 21.50
C ASP A 128 -3.04 23.53 22.06
N LEU A 129 -4.12 22.76 21.96
CA LEU A 129 -4.17 21.38 22.43
C LEU A 129 -3.42 20.48 21.44
N PRO A 130 -2.39 19.75 21.90
CA PRO A 130 -1.68 18.82 21.05
C PRO A 130 -2.59 17.66 20.63
N ARG A 131 -2.41 17.22 19.39
CA ARG A 131 -3.12 16.08 18.81
C ARG A 131 -2.28 14.82 18.94
N GLN A 132 -2.91 13.68 18.72
CA GLN A 132 -2.24 12.39 18.85
C GLN A 132 -1.91 11.82 17.47
N VAL A 133 -0.68 11.32 17.31
CA VAL A 133 -0.32 10.44 16.19
C VAL A 133 -0.83 9.03 16.49
N VAL A 134 -1.57 8.47 15.56
CA VAL A 134 -2.17 7.13 15.67
C VAL A 134 -1.60 6.17 14.61
N SER A 135 -1.92 4.89 14.74
CA SER A 135 -1.59 3.90 13.70
C SER A 135 -2.34 4.21 12.40
N SER A 136 -1.71 3.97 11.25
CA SER A 136 -2.35 4.07 9.93
C SER A 136 -3.55 3.13 9.77
N SER A 137 -3.64 2.07 10.58
CA SER A 137 -4.77 1.13 10.57
C SER A 137 -5.97 1.64 11.37
N LYS A 138 -5.79 2.65 12.22
CA LYS A 138 -6.80 3.13 13.16
C LYS A 138 -8.09 3.65 12.49
N PRO A 139 -8.02 4.39 11.36
CA PRO A 139 -9.24 4.81 10.64
C PRO A 139 -10.07 3.62 10.14
N ARG A 140 -9.41 2.55 9.68
CA ARG A 140 -10.08 1.32 9.25
C ARG A 140 -10.69 0.57 10.43
N GLU A 141 -9.96 0.46 11.54
CA GLU A 141 -10.41 -0.26 12.74
C GLU A 141 -11.57 0.44 13.45
N ASP A 142 -11.56 1.77 13.53
CA ASP A 142 -12.56 2.53 14.29
C ASP A 142 -13.82 2.83 13.47
N THR A 143 -13.67 3.13 12.17
CA THR A 143 -14.80 3.61 11.35
C THR A 143 -15.02 2.81 10.07
N GLY A 144 -14.23 1.76 9.82
CA GLY A 144 -14.32 0.98 8.57
C GLY A 144 -13.83 1.75 7.33
N THR A 145 -13.19 2.91 7.52
CA THR A 145 -12.78 3.77 6.40
C THR A 145 -11.53 3.23 5.74
N TYR A 146 -11.57 3.03 4.42
CA TYR A 146 -10.38 2.69 3.66
C TYR A 146 -9.32 3.81 3.77
N TRP A 147 -8.09 3.43 4.11
CA TRP A 147 -7.01 4.37 4.43
C TRP A 147 -5.76 4.12 3.58
N GLY A 148 -5.98 3.86 2.29
CA GLY A 148 -4.91 3.60 1.33
C GLY A 148 -4.33 2.20 1.42
N TYR A 149 -3.23 2.01 0.69
CA TYR A 149 -2.47 0.76 0.62
C TYR A 149 -1.00 1.01 0.93
N LYS A 150 -0.28 -0.06 1.28
CA LYS A 150 1.18 -0.01 1.42
C LYS A 150 1.82 -0.81 0.31
N VAL A 151 2.89 -0.26 -0.26
CA VAL A 151 3.63 -0.89 -1.35
C VAL A 151 4.89 -1.53 -0.78
N TRP A 152 5.05 -2.82 -1.05
CA TRP A 152 6.19 -3.62 -0.62
C TRP A 152 6.87 -4.22 -1.83
N TYR A 153 8.19 -4.12 -1.87
CA TYR A 153 8.98 -4.81 -2.89
C TYR A 153 9.46 -6.15 -2.35
N ALA A 154 9.20 -7.22 -3.12
CA ALA A 154 9.76 -8.54 -2.89
C ALA A 154 10.61 -8.92 -4.11
N SER A 155 11.80 -9.48 -3.85
CA SER A 155 12.75 -9.85 -4.92
C SER A 155 12.37 -11.11 -5.67
N ASN A 156 11.51 -11.95 -5.07
CA ASN A 156 10.96 -13.18 -5.62
C ASN A 156 9.70 -13.59 -4.83
N ILE A 157 9.00 -14.62 -5.30
CA ILE A 157 7.71 -15.03 -4.73
C ILE A 157 7.87 -15.59 -3.30
N SER A 158 8.96 -16.30 -2.99
CA SER A 158 9.19 -16.79 -1.62
C SER A 158 9.36 -15.65 -0.61
N SER A 159 10.00 -14.54 -1.03
CA SER A 159 10.15 -13.33 -0.21
C SER A 159 8.81 -12.66 0.09
N VAL A 160 7.81 -12.79 -0.79
CA VAL A 160 6.44 -12.27 -0.52
C VAL A 160 5.88 -12.91 0.76
N PHE A 161 6.12 -14.21 0.95
CA PHE A 161 5.64 -14.93 2.13
C PHE A 161 6.53 -14.71 3.35
N SER A 162 7.87 -14.77 3.19
CA SER A 162 8.79 -14.67 4.33
C SER A 162 8.89 -13.27 4.92
N ASP A 163 8.79 -12.24 4.07
CA ASP A 163 8.97 -10.85 4.46
C ASP A 163 7.61 -10.16 4.66
N CYS A 164 6.57 -10.95 4.97
CA CYS A 164 5.22 -10.47 5.21
C CYS A 164 5.20 -9.45 6.37
N PRO A 165 4.54 -8.28 6.21
CA PRO A 165 4.48 -7.26 7.25
C PRO A 165 3.55 -7.63 8.41
N TYR A 166 2.67 -8.63 8.25
CA TYR A 166 1.68 -9.01 9.24
C TYR A 166 2.24 -10.02 10.23
N LYS A 167 1.98 -9.79 11.52
CA LYS A 167 2.41 -10.69 12.59
C LYS A 167 1.67 -12.02 12.48
N GLY A 168 2.37 -13.06 12.03
CA GLY A 168 1.80 -14.39 11.78
C GLY A 168 1.69 -14.76 10.30
N GLY A 169 2.10 -13.87 9.39
CA GLY A 169 2.03 -14.11 7.95
C GLY A 169 0.62 -13.94 7.39
N TYR A 170 0.47 -14.29 6.12
CA TYR A 170 -0.83 -14.46 5.48
C TYR A 170 -1.41 -15.81 5.90
N ASP A 171 -2.64 -15.82 6.39
CA ASP A 171 -3.33 -17.05 6.84
C ASP A 171 -4.21 -17.65 5.76
N HIS A 172 -4.41 -16.95 4.64
CA HIS A 172 -5.01 -17.51 3.45
C HIS A 172 -4.32 -16.99 2.17
N LEU A 173 -4.03 -17.90 1.25
CA LEU A 173 -3.29 -17.65 0.01
C LEU A 173 -4.12 -18.06 -1.21
N ILE A 174 -4.40 -17.12 -2.10
CA ILE A 174 -5.11 -17.36 -3.36
C ILE A 174 -4.18 -17.00 -4.52
N GLY A 175 -3.95 -17.93 -5.44
CA GLY A 175 -3.32 -17.66 -6.73
C GLY A 175 -4.35 -17.62 -7.86
N THR A 176 -4.17 -16.71 -8.81
CA THR A 176 -5.05 -16.61 -9.99
C THR A 176 -4.31 -17.08 -11.25
N SER A 177 -4.93 -17.96 -12.04
CA SER A 177 -4.40 -18.45 -13.31
C SER A 177 -5.50 -19.00 -14.20
N GLU A 178 -5.34 -18.92 -15.52
CA GLU A 178 -6.23 -19.59 -16.47
C GLU A 178 -6.24 -21.12 -16.30
N HIS A 179 -5.16 -21.68 -15.73
CA HIS A 179 -5.03 -23.09 -15.39
C HIS A 179 -5.56 -23.43 -13.99
N GLY A 180 -6.17 -22.49 -13.28
CA GLY A 180 -6.75 -22.70 -11.96
C GLY A 180 -8.07 -23.48 -11.99
N LEU A 181 -8.58 -23.82 -10.80
CA LEU A 181 -9.91 -24.40 -10.65
C LEU A 181 -10.98 -23.37 -11.03
N VAL A 182 -11.97 -23.82 -11.80
CA VAL A 182 -13.16 -23.04 -12.13
C VAL A 182 -14.20 -23.30 -11.05
N VAL A 183 -14.50 -22.27 -10.26
CA VAL A 183 -15.57 -22.26 -9.27
C VAL A 183 -16.48 -21.09 -9.62
N ASN A 184 -17.79 -21.21 -9.39
CA ASN A 184 -18.68 -20.06 -9.52
C ASN A 184 -18.53 -19.18 -8.28
N SER A 185 -18.55 -17.85 -8.42
CA SER A 185 -18.41 -16.93 -7.27
C SER A 185 -19.46 -17.21 -6.19
N SER A 186 -20.69 -17.54 -6.58
CA SER A 186 -21.78 -17.91 -5.67
C SER A 186 -21.54 -19.20 -4.85
N GLN A 187 -20.59 -20.02 -5.28
CA GLN A 187 -20.23 -21.30 -4.65
C GLN A 187 -18.89 -21.24 -3.93
N LEU A 188 -18.13 -20.15 -4.10
CA LEU A 188 -16.85 -19.99 -3.46
C LEU A 188 -17.06 -19.69 -1.97
N ASN A 189 -16.68 -20.64 -1.12
CA ASN A 189 -16.64 -20.45 0.31
C ASN A 189 -15.19 -20.24 0.75
N LEU A 190 -14.86 -19.01 1.12
CA LEU A 190 -13.57 -18.72 1.75
C LEU A 190 -13.67 -18.99 3.26
N PRO A 191 -12.65 -19.63 3.87
CA PRO A 191 -12.59 -19.77 5.32
C PRO A 191 -12.49 -18.38 5.97
N ILE A 192 -12.79 -18.30 7.27
CA ILE A 192 -12.51 -17.08 8.04
C ILE A 192 -11.00 -16.85 8.03
N PHE A 193 -10.57 -15.68 7.55
CA PHE A 193 -9.18 -15.27 7.47
C PHE A 193 -9.00 -13.90 8.12
N ARG A 194 -7.76 -13.58 8.51
CA ARG A 194 -7.35 -12.28 9.00
C ARG A 194 -6.54 -11.51 7.96
N ASP A 195 -5.64 -12.18 7.26
CA ASP A 195 -4.66 -11.61 6.33
C ASP A 195 -4.62 -12.45 5.03
N LEU A 196 -5.46 -12.09 4.06
CA LEU A 196 -5.53 -12.73 2.74
C LEU A 196 -4.48 -12.17 1.78
N LEU A 197 -3.76 -13.05 1.08
CA LEU A 197 -2.95 -12.70 -0.09
C LEU A 197 -3.60 -13.22 -1.37
N ILE A 198 -3.79 -12.33 -2.34
CA ILE A 198 -4.18 -12.70 -3.71
C ILE A 198 -2.99 -12.43 -4.63
N ALA A 199 -2.46 -13.46 -5.27
CA ALA A 199 -1.32 -13.39 -6.16
C ALA A 199 -1.74 -13.45 -7.64
N PHE A 200 -1.13 -12.59 -8.44
CA PHE A 200 -1.38 -12.46 -9.87
C PHE A 200 -0.09 -12.72 -10.64
N GLY A 201 -0.19 -13.51 -11.70
CA GLY A 201 0.93 -13.78 -12.61
C GLY A 201 1.20 -12.64 -13.59
N GLY A 202 2.42 -12.62 -14.12
CA GLY A 202 2.75 -11.83 -15.30
C GLY A 202 2.35 -12.55 -16.59
N LEU A 203 2.98 -12.18 -17.71
CA LEU A 203 2.71 -12.77 -19.03
C LEU A 203 2.86 -14.31 -19.06
N ALA A 204 3.74 -14.86 -18.25
CA ALA A 204 4.01 -16.31 -18.18
C ALA A 204 3.40 -16.98 -16.93
N GLY A 205 2.42 -16.33 -16.30
CA GLY A 205 1.74 -16.86 -15.11
C GLY A 205 2.58 -16.79 -13.83
N LEU A 206 2.03 -17.37 -12.76
CA LEU A 206 2.71 -17.54 -11.47
C LEU A 206 3.70 -18.71 -11.50
N GLU A 207 3.46 -19.67 -12.40
CA GLU A 207 4.30 -20.83 -12.69
C GLU A 207 5.75 -20.39 -12.93
N LYS A 208 5.96 -19.39 -13.80
CA LYS A 208 7.30 -18.87 -14.07
C LYS A 208 7.96 -18.25 -12.84
N SER A 209 7.19 -17.52 -12.02
CA SER A 209 7.73 -16.91 -10.78
C SER A 209 8.15 -17.96 -9.75
N VAL A 210 7.47 -19.12 -9.73
CA VAL A 210 7.82 -20.26 -8.88
C VAL A 210 9.06 -20.99 -9.41
N ASP A 211 9.13 -21.23 -10.72
CA ASP A 211 10.26 -21.92 -11.37
C ASP A 211 11.59 -21.13 -11.25
N GLU A 212 11.51 -19.79 -11.24
CA GLU A 212 12.67 -18.91 -11.07
C GLU A 212 13.12 -18.77 -9.60
N ASP A 213 12.28 -19.15 -8.63
CA ASP A 213 12.60 -19.08 -7.21
C ASP A 213 13.26 -20.38 -6.73
N TYR A 214 14.55 -20.31 -6.40
CA TYR A 214 15.33 -21.47 -5.94
C TYR A 214 14.75 -22.19 -4.72
N LYS A 215 13.97 -21.50 -3.87
CA LYS A 215 13.32 -22.12 -2.69
C LYS A 215 12.07 -22.92 -3.07
N LEU A 216 11.53 -22.71 -4.26
CA LEU A 216 10.24 -23.25 -4.70
C LEU A 216 10.33 -24.02 -6.04
N LYS A 217 11.50 -24.05 -6.67
CA LYS A 217 11.80 -24.59 -8.01
C LYS A 217 11.32 -26.02 -8.30
N GLU A 218 10.98 -26.80 -7.28
CA GLU A 218 10.50 -28.19 -7.41
C GLU A 218 9.05 -28.38 -6.93
N LYS A 219 8.36 -27.29 -6.59
CA LYS A 219 6.97 -27.32 -6.13
C LYS A 219 6.03 -27.02 -7.28
N ASN A 220 4.89 -27.71 -7.31
CA ASN A 220 3.79 -27.28 -8.18
C ASN A 220 3.24 -25.95 -7.66
N VAL A 221 2.96 -25.00 -8.55
CA VAL A 221 2.36 -23.71 -8.17
C VAL A 221 1.08 -23.88 -7.35
N ARG A 222 0.27 -24.91 -7.65
CA ARG A 222 -0.98 -25.21 -6.96
C ARG A 222 -0.77 -25.61 -5.50
N ASP A 223 0.40 -26.14 -5.15
CA ASP A 223 0.72 -26.58 -3.79
C ASP A 223 1.24 -25.42 -2.91
N ILE A 224 1.45 -24.24 -3.50
CA ILE A 224 1.91 -23.03 -2.78
C ILE A 224 0.72 -22.21 -2.26
N PHE A 225 -0.43 -22.28 -2.93
CA PHE A 225 -1.62 -21.52 -2.59
C PHE A 225 -2.70 -22.44 -1.99
N ASP A 226 -3.49 -21.93 -1.05
CA ASP A 226 -4.63 -22.67 -0.51
C ASP A 226 -5.72 -22.83 -1.57
N LEU A 227 -5.87 -21.82 -2.42
CA LEU A 227 -6.74 -21.85 -3.60
C LEU A 227 -5.98 -21.36 -4.84
N TYR A 228 -6.13 -22.08 -5.93
CA TYR A 228 -5.58 -21.68 -7.23
C TYR A 228 -6.71 -21.64 -8.26
N LEU A 229 -7.17 -20.44 -8.62
CA LEU A 229 -8.47 -20.24 -9.27
C LEU A 229 -8.35 -19.62 -10.67
N ASN A 230 -9.23 -20.07 -11.56
CA ASN A 230 -9.56 -19.37 -12.80
C ASN A 230 -10.87 -18.60 -12.57
N THR A 231 -10.75 -17.28 -12.45
CA THR A 231 -11.85 -16.35 -12.18
C THR A 231 -12.51 -15.80 -13.44
N CYS A 232 -12.00 -16.14 -14.62
CA CYS A 232 -12.57 -15.74 -15.92
C CYS A 232 -12.58 -16.95 -16.88
N PRO A 233 -13.40 -17.98 -16.59
CA PRO A 233 -13.52 -19.13 -17.48
C PRO A 233 -14.09 -18.69 -18.83
N HIS A 234 -13.66 -19.39 -19.89
CA HIS A 234 -14.08 -19.08 -21.28
C HIS A 234 -13.70 -17.66 -21.74
N GLN A 235 -12.56 -17.14 -21.29
CA GLN A 235 -12.01 -15.88 -21.81
C GLN A 235 -11.94 -15.91 -23.35
N GLY A 236 -12.41 -14.83 -23.97
CA GLY A 236 -12.42 -14.69 -25.44
C GLY A 236 -11.09 -14.20 -26.02
N SER A 237 -10.15 -13.78 -25.18
CA SER A 237 -8.79 -13.39 -25.55
C SER A 237 -7.81 -14.51 -25.24
N GLN A 238 -6.70 -14.55 -25.98
CA GLN A 238 -5.62 -15.50 -25.69
C GLN A 238 -4.98 -15.22 -24.34
N THR A 239 -4.90 -13.95 -23.94
CA THR A 239 -4.33 -13.54 -22.66
C THR A 239 -5.21 -12.46 -22.03
N ILE A 240 -5.27 -12.47 -20.69
CA ILE A 240 -5.79 -11.38 -19.87
C ILE A 240 -4.56 -10.68 -19.29
N ARG A 241 -4.42 -9.38 -19.52
CA ARG A 241 -3.25 -8.63 -19.02
C ARG A 241 -3.35 -8.46 -17.50
N THR A 242 -2.24 -8.39 -16.79
CA THR A 242 -2.22 -8.36 -15.31
C THR A 242 -3.10 -7.24 -14.74
N GLU A 243 -3.16 -6.07 -15.36
CA GLU A 243 -4.01 -4.96 -14.94
C GLU A 243 -5.51 -5.20 -15.13
N GLU A 244 -5.90 -6.01 -16.13
CA GLU A 244 -7.28 -6.46 -16.34
C GLU A 244 -7.60 -7.56 -15.31
N ALA A 245 -6.63 -8.46 -15.12
CA ALA A 245 -6.68 -9.54 -14.14
C ALA A 245 -6.59 -9.04 -12.69
N LEU A 246 -6.35 -7.76 -12.40
CA LEU A 246 -6.53 -7.23 -11.04
C LEU A 246 -8.01 -6.99 -10.74
N LEU A 247 -8.74 -6.40 -11.67
CA LEU A 247 -10.14 -6.01 -11.44
C LEU A 247 -11.10 -7.20 -11.47
N ILE A 248 -10.90 -8.15 -12.39
CA ILE A 248 -11.80 -9.30 -12.55
C ILE A 248 -11.85 -10.16 -11.28
N PRO A 249 -10.72 -10.61 -10.70
CA PRO A 249 -10.72 -11.47 -9.52
C PRO A 249 -11.15 -10.70 -8.27
N LEU A 250 -10.75 -9.43 -8.11
CA LEU A 250 -11.22 -8.62 -6.97
C LEU A 250 -12.75 -8.47 -6.96
N GLN A 251 -13.37 -8.28 -8.13
CA GLN A 251 -14.83 -8.27 -8.25
C GLN A 251 -15.46 -9.65 -8.04
N TYR A 252 -14.75 -10.71 -8.44
CA TYR A 252 -15.20 -12.09 -8.25
C TYR A 252 -15.23 -12.51 -6.77
N PHE A 253 -14.34 -11.96 -5.94
CA PHE A 253 -14.28 -12.22 -4.49
C PHE A 253 -15.15 -11.27 -3.64
N GLN A 254 -15.65 -10.18 -4.22
CA GLN A 254 -16.50 -9.18 -3.54
C GLN A 254 -17.97 -9.62 -3.48
#